data_AF-A0A1H0QVQ2-F1
#
_entry.id   AF-A0A1H0QVQ2-F1
#
_cell.length_a   1.000
_cell.length_b   1.000
_cell.length_c   1.000
_cell.angle_alpha   90.00
_cell.angle_beta   90.00
_cell.angle_gamma   90.00
#
_symmetry.space_group_name_H-M   'P 1'
#
loop_
_entity.id
_entity.type
_entity.pdbx_description
1 polymer ?
#
loop_
_entity_poly.entity_id
_entity_poly.type
_entity_poly.pdbx_seq_one_letter_code
_entity_poly.pdbx_strand_id
1 'polypeptide(L)'
;MTSTFHNEIKLGEVHYRLSATTDSDESLVLELLGSLDSGEVVADGRLRLPVEGGATIGKLLSRVLGAHTRLRSRQPRHANANQPWTEALDTELRTAWLTASEESSPKLIRSLADGMQRSPTAIRARLARVGCDPDVPGRELSATAAALLGGNSGVGQGKT
;
A
#
# COMPACT_ATOMS: atom_id res chain seq x y z
N MET A 1 -37.10 25.80 9.19
CA MET A 1 -37.79 24.54 8.82
C MET A 1 -36.84 23.38 9.11
N THR A 2 -37.28 22.33 9.80
CA THR A 2 -36.38 21.21 10.16
C THR A 2 -36.11 20.34 8.94
N SER A 3 -34.83 20.08 8.63
CA SER A 3 -34.42 19.18 7.56
C SER A 3 -33.38 18.19 8.07
N THR A 4 -33.52 16.92 7.71
CA THR A 4 -32.56 15.87 8.06
C THR A 4 -32.03 15.19 6.81
N PHE A 5 -30.71 15.08 6.72
CA PHE A 5 -30.01 14.27 5.72
C PHE A 5 -29.26 13.15 6.45
N HIS A 6 -29.14 11.99 5.83
CA HIS A 6 -28.29 10.94 6.37
C HIS A 6 -27.54 10.20 5.27
N ASN A 7 -26.43 9.58 5.63
CA ASN A 7 -25.63 8.73 4.76
C ASN A 7 -25.01 7.59 5.57
N GLU A 8 -24.75 6.47 4.91
CA GLU A 8 -24.31 5.23 5.53
C GLU A 8 -23.15 4.60 4.74
N ILE A 9 -22.24 3.95 5.44
CA ILE A 9 -21.12 3.21 4.85
C ILE A 9 -20.72 2.03 5.72
N LYS A 10 -20.40 0.88 5.10
CA LYS A 10 -19.79 -0.28 5.78
C LYS A 10 -18.28 -0.22 5.63
N LEU A 11 -17.54 -0.29 6.74
CA LEU A 11 -16.08 -0.35 6.77
C LEU A 11 -15.66 -1.59 7.59
N GLY A 12 -15.22 -2.64 6.89
CA GLY A 12 -15.00 -3.94 7.50
C GLY A 12 -16.32 -4.52 8.02
N GLU A 13 -16.37 -4.80 9.32
CA GLU A 13 -17.56 -5.33 10.01
C GLU A 13 -18.44 -4.23 10.62
N VAL A 14 -18.02 -2.96 10.58
CA VAL A 14 -18.73 -1.85 11.21
C VAL A 14 -19.59 -1.10 10.18
N HIS A 15 -20.87 -0.95 10.49
CA HIS A 15 -21.83 -0.11 9.79
C HIS A 15 -21.87 1.28 10.42
N TYR A 16 -21.46 2.30 9.67
CA TYR A 16 -21.53 3.69 10.09
C TYR A 16 -22.71 4.40 9.45
N ARG A 17 -23.41 5.21 10.25
CA ARG A 17 -24.46 6.13 9.82
C ARG A 17 -24.15 7.52 10.35
N LEU A 18 -24.19 8.51 9.47
CA LEU A 18 -24.11 9.92 9.83
C LEU A 18 -25.42 10.60 9.47
N SER A 19 -26.09 11.17 10.46
CA SER A 19 -27.27 12.01 10.30
C SER A 19 -26.92 13.47 10.54
N ALA A 20 -27.54 14.36 9.78
CA ALA A 20 -27.35 15.80 9.83
C ALA A 20 -28.72 16.48 9.87
N THR A 21 -29.09 17.03 11.02
CA THR A 21 -30.38 17.66 11.26
C THR A 21 -30.22 19.15 11.53
N THR A 22 -30.92 19.97 10.76
CA THR A 22 -31.06 21.39 11.00
C THR A 22 -32.27 21.61 11.90
N ASP A 23 -32.05 21.96 13.17
CA ASP A 23 -33.10 22.13 14.19
C ASP A 23 -33.79 23.50 14.06
N SER A 24 -32.98 24.52 13.75
CA SER A 24 -33.38 25.88 13.39
C SER A 24 -32.52 26.36 12.22
N ASP A 25 -32.89 27.47 11.58
CA ASP A 25 -32.14 28.01 10.43
C ASP A 25 -30.68 28.42 10.80
N GLU A 26 -30.34 28.40 12.10
CA GLU A 26 -29.02 28.74 12.64
C GLU A 26 -28.22 27.52 13.13
N SER A 27 -28.86 26.38 13.44
CA SER A 27 -28.21 25.26 14.14
C SER A 27 -28.26 23.95 13.36
N LEU A 28 -27.09 23.39 13.07
CA LEU A 28 -26.89 22.05 12.51
C LEU A 28 -26.39 21.09 13.60
N VAL A 29 -27.01 19.91 13.68
CA VAL A 29 -26.62 18.81 14.56
C VAL A 29 -26.22 17.61 13.70
N LEU A 30 -25.00 17.14 13.88
CA LEU A 30 -24.50 15.90 13.28
C LEU A 30 -24.49 14.79 14.33
N GLU A 31 -24.96 13.62 13.97
CA GLU A 31 -24.99 12.42 14.82
C GLU A 31 -24.34 11.26 14.05
N LEU A 32 -23.23 10.74 14.57
CA LEU A 32 -22.50 9.62 14.03
C LEU A 32 -22.73 8.40 14.92
N LEU A 33 -23.20 7.30 14.33
CA LEU A 33 -23.28 6.01 14.99
C LEU A 33 -22.52 4.98 14.15
N GLY A 34 -21.76 4.11 14.80
CA GLY A 34 -21.10 2.95 14.22
C GLY A 34 -21.43 1.70 15.02
N SER A 35 -21.99 0.68 14.37
CA SER A 35 -22.34 -0.59 15.02
C SER A 35 -21.83 -1.80 14.23
N LEU A 36 -21.50 -2.88 14.94
CA LEU A 36 -21.20 -4.18 14.34
C LEU A 36 -22.48 -4.85 13.83
N ASP A 37 -22.32 -5.91 13.02
CA ASP A 37 -23.43 -6.77 12.58
C ASP A 37 -24.17 -7.43 13.76
N SER A 38 -23.51 -7.54 14.92
CA SER A 38 -24.11 -7.99 16.20
C SER A 38 -25.06 -6.95 16.83
N GLY A 39 -25.06 -5.71 16.35
CA GLY A 39 -25.76 -4.58 16.94
C GLY A 39 -24.96 -3.85 18.04
N GLU A 40 -23.77 -4.32 18.39
CA GLU A 40 -22.90 -3.63 19.35
C GLU A 40 -22.44 -2.27 18.80
N VAL A 41 -22.62 -1.20 19.57
CA VAL A 41 -22.20 0.16 19.20
C VAL A 41 -20.73 0.34 19.53
N VAL A 42 -19.92 0.58 18.51
CA VAL A 42 -18.45 0.76 18.61
C VAL A 42 -18.01 2.20 18.32
N ALA A 43 -18.91 3.05 17.81
CA ALA A 43 -18.68 4.46 17.65
C ALA A 43 -19.98 5.25 17.88
N ASP A 44 -19.88 6.34 18.63
CA ASP A 44 -20.96 7.29 18.86
C ASP A 44 -20.36 8.70 18.97
N GLY A 45 -21.05 9.70 18.45
CA GLY A 45 -20.64 11.09 18.56
C GLY A 45 -21.70 12.04 18.05
N ARG A 46 -21.82 13.18 18.74
CA ARG A 46 -22.71 14.27 18.37
C ARG A 46 -21.93 15.58 18.27
N LEU A 47 -22.15 16.33 17.19
CA LEU A 47 -21.53 17.62 16.96
C LEU A 47 -22.61 18.67 16.64
N ARG A 48 -22.62 19.78 17.39
CA ARG A 48 -23.48 20.93 17.11
C ARG A 48 -22.64 22.07 16.56
N LEU A 49 -23.10 22.69 15.48
CA LEU A 49 -22.40 23.81 14.84
C LEU A 49 -23.39 24.75 14.12
N PRO A 50 -22.97 25.99 13.81
CA PRO A 50 -23.75 26.89 12.96
C PRO A 50 -23.96 26.30 11.55
N VAL A 51 -25.16 26.47 10.99
CA VAL A 51 -25.51 25.96 9.64
C VAL A 51 -24.57 26.51 8.57
N GLU A 52 -24.26 27.81 8.62
CA GLU A 52 -23.35 28.51 7.70
C GLU A 52 -21.93 27.94 7.68
N GLY A 53 -21.49 27.36 8.81
CA GLY A 53 -20.15 26.79 8.97
C GLY A 53 -20.01 25.36 8.44
N GLY A 54 -21.11 24.69 8.08
CA GLY A 54 -21.15 23.24 7.82
C GLY A 54 -20.10 22.76 6.82
N ALA A 55 -19.99 23.41 5.66
CA ALA A 55 -19.03 23.02 4.63
C ALA A 55 -17.56 23.23 5.05
N THR A 56 -17.28 24.32 5.78
CA THR A 56 -15.93 24.64 6.26
C THR A 56 -15.48 23.67 7.34
N ILE A 57 -16.36 23.38 8.30
CA ILE A 57 -16.11 22.41 9.37
C ILE A 57 -15.98 20.99 8.79
N GLY A 58 -16.82 20.61 7.81
CA GLY A 58 -16.69 19.33 7.11
C GLY A 58 -15.30 19.15 6.48
N LYS A 59 -14.79 20.17 5.79
CA LYS A 59 -13.43 20.16 5.22
C LYS A 59 -12.35 20.05 6.30
N LEU A 60 -12.52 20.73 7.44
CA LEU A 60 -11.59 20.64 8.57
C LEU A 60 -11.54 19.20 9.13
N LEU A 61 -12.70 18.60 9.38
CA LEU A 61 -12.82 17.21 9.83
C LEU A 61 -12.13 16.25 8.85
N SER A 62 -12.41 16.37 7.55
CA SER A 62 -11.77 15.53 6.54
C SER A 62 -10.25 15.65 6.53
N ARG A 63 -9.70 16.86 6.73
CA ARG A 63 -8.24 17.07 6.77
C ARG A 63 -7.60 16.40 7.99
N VAL A 64 -8.17 16.60 9.18
CA VAL A 64 -7.62 16.04 10.44
C VAL A 64 -7.69 14.52 10.43
N LEU A 65 -8.84 13.95 10.05
CA LEU A 65 -9.03 12.50 9.96
C LEU A 65 -8.16 11.90 8.86
N GLY A 66 -8.06 12.55 7.69
CA GLY A 66 -7.21 12.13 6.58
C GLY A 66 -5.71 12.17 6.91
N ALA A 67 -5.27 13.08 7.77
CA ALA A 67 -3.87 13.08 8.25
C ALA A 67 -3.60 11.85 9.12
N HIS A 68 -4.50 11.50 10.04
CA HIS A 68 -4.36 10.34 10.93
C HIS A 68 -4.34 9.02 10.16
N THR A 69 -5.14 8.88 9.10
CA THR A 69 -5.13 7.65 8.28
C THR A 69 -3.83 7.47 7.52
N ARG A 70 -3.17 8.56 7.10
CA ARG A 70 -1.84 8.51 6.45
C ARG A 70 -0.71 8.15 7.39
N LEU A 71 -0.85 8.44 8.69
CA LEU A 71 0.14 8.10 9.71
C LEU A 71 0.09 6.63 10.12
N ARG A 72 -0.97 5.89 9.77
CA ARG A 72 -0.98 4.44 9.95
C ARG A 72 0.07 3.82 9.03
N SER A 73 1.04 3.11 9.61
CA SER A 73 2.03 2.34 8.87
C SER A 73 1.28 1.37 7.95
N ARG A 74 1.34 1.63 6.64
CA ARG A 74 0.73 0.76 5.64
C ARG A 74 1.37 -0.63 5.80
N GLN A 75 0.56 -1.64 6.13
CA GLN A 75 1.07 -3.00 6.23
C GLN A 75 1.80 -3.34 4.92
N PRO A 76 3.00 -3.92 4.99
CA PRO A 76 3.74 -4.28 3.79
C PRO A 76 2.90 -5.26 2.98
N ARG A 77 2.58 -4.88 1.74
CA ARG A 77 1.76 -5.70 0.82
C ARG A 77 2.38 -7.06 0.52
N HIS A 78 3.69 -7.19 0.73
CA HIS A 78 4.42 -8.42 0.52
C HIS A 78 5.06 -8.87 1.83
N ALA A 79 4.89 -10.15 2.18
CA ALA A 79 5.38 -10.71 3.45
C ALA A 79 6.90 -10.52 3.64
N ASN A 80 7.67 -10.57 2.53
CA ASN A 80 9.12 -10.39 2.57
C ASN A 80 9.54 -8.95 2.22
N ALA A 81 8.65 -7.96 2.24
CA ALA A 81 9.07 -6.57 2.11
C ALA A 81 10.10 -6.22 3.19
N ASN A 82 11.17 -5.51 2.82
CA ASN A 82 12.29 -5.10 3.69
C ASN A 82 13.15 -6.22 4.31
N GLN A 83 12.88 -7.50 4.05
CA GLN A 83 13.78 -8.59 4.44
C GLN A 83 15.11 -8.49 3.66
N PRO A 84 16.27 -8.86 4.25
CA PRO A 84 17.53 -8.88 3.52
C PRO A 84 17.48 -9.87 2.35
N TRP A 85 18.29 -9.62 1.33
CA TRP A 85 18.53 -10.60 0.26
C TRP A 85 19.66 -11.51 0.70
N THR A 86 19.39 -12.82 0.75
CA THR A 86 20.38 -13.85 1.08
C THR A 86 20.93 -14.45 -0.20
N GLU A 87 22.09 -15.08 -0.11
CA GLU A 87 22.72 -15.78 -1.25
C GLU A 87 21.82 -16.89 -1.83
N ALA A 88 21.05 -17.57 -0.98
CA ALA A 88 20.07 -18.56 -1.42
C ALA A 88 18.95 -17.92 -2.26
N LEU A 89 18.40 -16.78 -1.83
CA LEU A 89 17.37 -16.04 -2.59
C LEU A 89 17.94 -15.48 -3.91
N ASP A 90 19.20 -15.07 -3.91
CA ASP A 90 19.87 -14.60 -5.12
C ASP A 90 20.06 -15.74 -6.13
N THR A 91 20.46 -16.91 -5.64
CA THR A 91 20.64 -18.12 -6.45
C THR A 91 19.30 -18.58 -7.04
N GLU A 92 18.25 -18.58 -6.23
CA GLU A 92 16.87 -18.88 -6.66
C GLU A 92 16.42 -17.90 -7.76
N LEU A 93 16.54 -16.59 -7.51
CA LEU A 93 16.16 -15.55 -8.46
C LEU A 93 16.93 -15.68 -9.79
N ARG A 94 18.25 -15.86 -9.72
CA ARG A 94 19.10 -16.04 -10.90
C ARG A 94 18.71 -17.28 -11.70
N THR A 95 18.52 -18.41 -11.01
CA THR A 95 18.16 -19.68 -11.66
C THR A 95 16.81 -19.58 -12.36
N ALA A 96 15.80 -19.02 -11.68
CA ALA A 96 14.48 -18.83 -12.26
C ALA A 96 14.49 -17.89 -13.47
N TRP A 97 15.29 -16.80 -13.41
CA TRP A 97 15.43 -15.88 -14.52
C TRP A 97 16.09 -16.51 -15.75
N LEU A 98 17.19 -17.25 -15.55
CA LEU A 98 17.98 -17.82 -16.65
C LEU A 98 17.30 -19.03 -17.30
N THR A 99 16.41 -19.72 -16.58
CA THR A 99 15.67 -20.87 -17.11
C THR A 99 14.50 -20.44 -18.01
N ALA A 100 13.96 -19.24 -17.81
CA ALA A 100 12.82 -18.74 -18.57
C ALA A 100 13.25 -18.07 -19.89
N SER A 101 12.94 -18.70 -21.03
CA SER A 101 13.34 -18.21 -22.36
C SER A 101 12.22 -17.52 -23.14
N GLU A 102 10.95 -17.92 -22.92
CA GLU A 102 9.84 -17.52 -23.80
C GLU A 102 8.89 -16.46 -23.21
N GLU A 103 9.05 -16.10 -21.93
CA GLU A 103 8.21 -15.10 -21.29
C GLU A 103 8.71 -13.67 -21.53
N SER A 104 7.80 -12.70 -21.58
CA SER A 104 8.19 -11.28 -21.57
C SER A 104 8.71 -10.87 -20.18
N SER A 105 9.78 -10.07 -20.11
CA SER A 105 10.38 -9.60 -18.84
C SER A 105 9.34 -9.06 -17.83
N PRO A 106 8.41 -8.15 -18.19
CA PRO A 106 7.45 -7.62 -17.23
C PRO A 106 6.46 -8.64 -16.65
N LYS A 107 6.21 -9.76 -17.35
CA LYS A 107 5.37 -10.84 -16.83
C LYS A 107 6.16 -11.72 -15.87
N LEU A 108 7.37 -12.11 -16.25
CA LEU A 108 8.25 -12.93 -15.42
C LEU A 108 8.62 -12.21 -14.11
N ILE A 109 8.96 -10.91 -14.16
CA ILE A 109 9.23 -10.10 -12.96
C ILE A 109 8.03 -10.10 -12.00
N ARG A 110 6.80 -10.05 -12.52
CA ARG A 110 5.59 -10.10 -11.67
C ARG A 110 5.39 -11.48 -11.06
N SER A 111 5.56 -12.53 -11.85
CA SER A 111 5.48 -13.91 -11.35
C SER A 111 6.50 -14.19 -10.24
N LEU A 112 7.74 -13.77 -10.42
CA LEU A 112 8.80 -13.86 -9.41
C LEU A 112 8.50 -13.02 -8.18
N ALA A 113 7.97 -11.80 -8.37
CA ALA A 113 7.58 -10.92 -7.27
C ALA A 113 6.50 -11.57 -6.38
N ASP A 114 5.52 -12.21 -7.00
CA ASP A 114 4.45 -12.93 -6.29
C ASP A 114 5.00 -14.18 -5.58
N GLY A 115 5.82 -14.99 -6.24
CA GLY A 115 6.41 -16.19 -5.64
C GLY A 115 7.34 -15.88 -4.45
N MET A 116 8.22 -14.89 -4.61
CA MET A 116 9.18 -14.51 -3.56
C MET A 116 8.60 -13.55 -2.51
N GLN A 117 7.34 -13.14 -2.67
CA GLN A 117 6.68 -12.13 -1.83
C GLN A 117 7.52 -10.85 -1.73
N ARG A 118 7.89 -10.28 -2.88
CA ARG A 118 8.62 -9.01 -3.04
C ARG A 118 7.89 -8.11 -4.02
N SER A 119 8.25 -6.82 -4.07
CA SER A 119 7.70 -5.94 -5.12
C SER A 119 8.39 -6.20 -6.47
N PRO A 120 7.69 -5.98 -7.60
CA PRO A 120 8.29 -6.07 -8.95
C PRO A 120 9.54 -5.20 -9.10
N THR A 121 9.53 -4.00 -8.51
CA THR A 121 10.68 -3.10 -8.50
C THR A 121 11.87 -3.69 -7.76
N ALA A 122 11.65 -4.37 -6.63
CA ALA A 122 12.72 -5.03 -5.87
C ALA A 122 13.31 -6.19 -6.65
N ILE A 123 12.49 -7.01 -7.32
CA ILE A 123 12.95 -8.07 -8.22
C ILE A 123 13.81 -7.48 -9.34
N ARG A 124 13.29 -6.48 -10.08
CA ARG A 124 14.00 -5.86 -11.21
C ARG A 124 15.35 -5.28 -10.78
N ALA A 125 15.40 -4.57 -9.65
CA ALA A 125 16.64 -4.01 -9.13
C ALA A 125 17.62 -5.11 -8.68
N ARG A 126 17.12 -6.26 -8.19
CA ARG A 126 17.98 -7.36 -7.75
C ARG A 126 18.56 -8.16 -8.92
N LEU A 127 17.84 -8.32 -10.02
CA LEU A 127 18.32 -9.01 -11.23
C LEU A 127 19.69 -8.50 -11.70
N ALA A 128 19.84 -7.17 -11.81
CA ALA A 128 21.13 -6.58 -12.20
C ALA A 128 22.26 -6.91 -11.20
N ARG A 129 21.95 -6.94 -9.89
CA ARG A 129 22.93 -7.26 -8.83
C ARG A 129 23.33 -8.73 -8.81
N VAL A 130 22.48 -9.62 -9.30
CA VAL A 130 22.79 -11.05 -9.45
C VAL A 130 23.28 -11.39 -10.87
N GLY A 131 23.62 -10.38 -11.68
CA GLY A 131 24.22 -10.54 -12.99
C GLY A 131 23.25 -11.00 -14.09
N CYS A 132 21.97 -10.68 -13.96
CA CYS A 132 20.94 -10.97 -14.96
C CYS A 132 20.48 -9.68 -15.65
N ASP A 133 20.21 -9.74 -16.97
CA ASP A 133 19.63 -8.64 -17.72
C ASP A 133 18.14 -8.50 -17.37
N PRO A 134 17.70 -7.40 -16.73
CA PRO A 134 16.31 -7.24 -16.30
C PRO A 134 15.33 -7.02 -17.46
N ASP A 135 15.81 -6.75 -18.68
CA ASP A 135 14.98 -6.47 -19.85
C ASP A 135 14.81 -7.70 -20.75
N VAL A 136 15.68 -8.70 -20.62
CA VAL A 136 15.65 -9.92 -21.43
C VAL A 136 15.71 -11.17 -20.54
N PRO A 137 14.60 -11.91 -20.38
CA PRO A 137 14.59 -13.20 -19.68
C PRO A 137 15.57 -14.19 -20.31
N GLY A 138 16.11 -15.10 -19.49
CA GLY A 138 17.08 -16.09 -19.94
C GLY A 138 18.48 -15.54 -20.16
N ARG A 139 18.70 -14.22 -19.99
CA ARG A 139 19.96 -13.57 -20.36
C ARG A 139 20.76 -13.06 -19.16
N GLU A 140 22.06 -13.29 -19.21
CA GLU A 140 23.02 -12.68 -18.29
C GLU A 140 23.28 -11.21 -18.62
N LEU A 141 23.59 -10.42 -17.60
CA LEU A 141 23.94 -9.02 -17.78
C LEU A 141 25.27 -8.91 -18.54
N SER A 142 25.30 -8.17 -19.65
CA SER A 142 26.54 -7.95 -20.40
C SER A 142 27.58 -7.20 -19.58
N ALA A 143 28.87 -7.44 -19.84
CA ALA A 143 29.98 -6.76 -19.14
C ALA A 143 29.88 -5.23 -19.23
N THR A 144 29.47 -4.70 -20.39
CA THR A 144 29.24 -3.27 -20.60
C THR A 144 28.10 -2.73 -19.72
N ALA A 145 26.99 -3.45 -19.64
CA ALA A 145 25.85 -3.06 -18.80
C ALA A 145 26.18 -3.18 -17.30
N ALA A 146 26.97 -4.18 -16.90
CA ALA A 146 27.45 -4.35 -15.54
C ALA A 146 28.33 -3.16 -15.10
N ALA A 147 29.22 -2.69 -15.98
CA ALA A 147 30.06 -1.51 -15.70
C ALA A 147 29.22 -0.23 -15.50
N LEU A 148 28.17 -0.03 -16.32
CA LEU A 148 27.28 1.14 -16.23
C LEU A 148 26.41 1.13 -14.96
N LEU A 149 26.03 -0.06 -14.48
CA LEU A 149 25.18 -0.22 -13.30
C LEU A 149 25.98 -0.28 -11.98
N GLY A 150 27.29 -0.05 -12.03
CA GLY A 150 28.16 -0.05 -10.85
C GLY A 150 28.40 -1.45 -10.29
N GLY A 151 28.53 -2.45 -11.16
CA GLY A 151 28.81 -3.84 -10.82
C GLY A 151 30.13 -3.98 -10.06
N ASN A 152 30.07 -3.85 -8.73
CA ASN A 152 31.04 -4.50 -7.87
C ASN A 152 30.83 -6.00 -8.03
N SER A 153 31.68 -6.61 -8.86
CA SER A 153 31.96 -8.04 -8.81
C SER A 153 32.19 -8.39 -7.34
N GLY A 154 31.23 -9.08 -6.72
CA GLY A 154 31.37 -9.64 -5.38
C GLY A 154 32.39 -10.76 -5.41
N VAL A 155 33.68 -10.40 -5.49
CA VAL A 155 34.78 -11.33 -5.29
C VAL A 155 35.14 -11.24 -3.81
N GLY A 156 34.67 -12.23 -3.06
CA GLY A 156 35.19 -12.72 -1.78
C GLY A 156 35.66 -11.69 -0.76
N GLN A 157 34.84 -11.43 0.26
CA GLN A 157 35.37 -11.21 1.61
C GLN A 157 35.09 -12.44 2.47
N GLY A 158 36.02 -13.39 2.38
CA GLY A 158 36.18 -14.48 3.33
C GLY A 158 37.66 -14.58 3.70
N LYS A 159 37.93 -14.44 5.01
CA LYS A 159 39.21 -14.57 5.75
C LYS A 159 40.24 -13.45 5.49
N THR A 160 40.87 -12.86 6.50
CA THR A 160 41.28 -13.38 7.84
C THR A 160 40.89 -12.48 8.99
#